data_AF-A0A975TQQ7-F1
#
_entry.id   AF-A0A975TQQ7-F1
#
_cell.length_a   1.000
_cell.length_b   1.000
_cell.length_c   1.000
_cell.angle_alpha   90.00
_cell.angle_beta   90.00
_cell.angle_gamma   90.00
#
_symmetry.space_group_name_H-M   'P 1'
#
loop_
_entity.id
_entity.type
_entity.pdbx_description
1 polymer ?
#
loop_
_entity_poly.entity_id
_entity_poly.type
_entity_poly.pdbx_seq_one_letter_code
_entity_poly.pdbx_strand_id
1 'polypeptide(L)'
;MATEQSVDTSDAAGKAFFQMLGVFAEFETNLRRERQLEGIAKAKAKGVYKGRKPSVDVDEVRRMRYVEGMGATEIASALGIARTSVYRVLGN
;
A
#
# COMPACT_ATOMS: atom_id res chain seq x y z
N MET A 1 24.70 -30.70 4.28
CA MET A 1 24.75 -29.23 4.44
C MET A 1 24.58 -28.65 3.04
N ALA A 2 23.53 -27.88 2.79
CA ALA A 2 23.14 -27.39 1.45
C ALA A 2 24.04 -26.26 0.94
N THR A 3 25.35 -26.35 1.20
CA THR A 3 26.38 -25.36 0.84
C THR A 3 27.24 -25.82 -0.34
N GLU A 4 26.94 -26.98 -0.94
CA GLU A 4 27.74 -27.59 -2.02
C GLU A 4 27.00 -27.70 -3.36
N GLN A 5 25.94 -26.93 -3.60
CA GLN A 5 25.44 -26.82 -4.97
C GLN A 5 26.26 -25.76 -5.70
N SER A 6 27.39 -26.17 -6.26
CA SER A 6 28.10 -25.39 -7.27
C SER A 6 27.24 -25.34 -8.53
N VAL A 7 26.25 -24.44 -8.56
CA VAL A 7 25.47 -24.17 -9.77
C VAL A 7 26.36 -23.35 -10.71
N ASP A 8 27.11 -24.05 -11.55
CA ASP A 8 27.92 -23.45 -12.59
C ASP A 8 27.03 -23.06 -13.78
N THR A 9 26.74 -21.77 -13.93
CA THR A 9 25.90 -21.23 -15.00
C THR A 9 26.65 -21.07 -16.33
N SER A 10 27.91 -21.50 -16.43
CA SER A 10 28.66 -21.49 -17.69
C SER A 10 28.33 -22.69 -18.58
N ASP A 11 27.97 -23.85 -18.00
CA ASP A 11 27.56 -25.07 -18.71
C ASP A 11 26.04 -25.16 -18.94
N ALA A 12 25.63 -25.90 -19.98
CA ALA A 12 24.24 -26.09 -20.39
C ALA A 12 23.37 -26.69 -19.26
N ALA A 13 23.91 -27.64 -18.50
CA ALA A 13 23.18 -28.26 -17.39
C ALA A 13 22.86 -27.27 -16.27
N GLY A 14 23.82 -26.42 -15.89
CA GLY A 14 23.61 -25.42 -14.84
C GLY A 14 22.70 -24.27 -15.29
N LYS A 15 22.75 -23.87 -16.57
CA LYS A 15 21.78 -22.92 -17.16
C LYS A 15 20.35 -23.48 -17.12
N ALA A 16 20.16 -24.74 -17.51
CA ALA A 16 18.85 -25.38 -17.48
C ALA A 16 18.31 -25.51 -16.04
N PHE A 17 19.16 -25.89 -15.08
CA PHE A 17 18.80 -25.93 -13.67
C PHE A 17 18.39 -24.55 -13.15
N PHE A 18 19.16 -23.51 -13.47
CA PHE A 18 18.84 -22.14 -13.06
C PHE A 18 17.51 -21.64 -13.66
N GLN A 19 17.24 -21.96 -14.93
CA GLN A 19 15.96 -21.65 -15.57
C GLN A 19 14.80 -22.36 -14.88
N MET A 20 14.96 -23.64 -14.54
CA MET A 20 13.95 -24.41 -13.80
C MET A 20 13.66 -23.78 -12.43
N LEU A 21 14.68 -23.33 -11.71
CA LEU A 21 14.48 -22.57 -10.47
C LEU A 21 13.69 -21.28 -10.69
N GLY A 22 13.92 -20.59 -11.81
CA GLY A 22 13.13 -19.42 -12.21
C GLY A 22 11.65 -19.75 -12.40
N VAL A 23 11.35 -20.86 -13.08
CA VAL A 23 9.97 -21.35 -13.27
C VAL A 23 9.32 -21.65 -11.92
N PHE A 24 10.02 -22.32 -11.00
CA PHE A 24 9.50 -22.58 -9.66
C PHE A 24 9.26 -21.30 -8.86
N ALA A 25 10.17 -20.33 -8.92
CA ALA A 25 10.01 -19.05 -8.23
C ALA A 25 8.79 -18.27 -8.73
N GLU A 26 8.54 -18.28 -10.04
CA GLU A 26 7.34 -17.68 -10.64
C GLU A 26 6.08 -18.42 -10.21
N PHE A 27 6.08 -19.75 -10.29
CA PHE A 27 4.96 -20.59 -9.88
C PHE A 27 4.56 -20.34 -8.41
N GLU A 28 5.52 -20.34 -7.49
CA GLU A 28 5.25 -20.08 -6.08
C GLU A 28 4.72 -18.66 -5.83
N THR A 29 5.25 -17.68 -6.56
CA THR A 29 4.80 -16.29 -6.47
C THR A 29 3.35 -16.16 -6.93
N ASN A 30 2.98 -16.81 -8.03
CA ASN A 30 1.62 -16.81 -8.55
C ASN A 30 0.66 -17.50 -7.58
N LEU A 31 1.01 -18.69 -7.08
CA LEU A 31 0.18 -19.41 -6.11
C LEU A 31 -0.02 -18.63 -4.81
N ARG A 32 1.01 -17.93 -4.32
CA ARG A 32 0.91 -17.05 -3.15
C ARG A 32 -0.03 -15.88 -3.42
N ARG A 33 0.03 -15.29 -4.61
CA ARG A 33 -0.83 -14.18 -5.03
C ARG A 33 -2.29 -14.60 -5.09
N GLU A 34 -2.60 -15.75 -5.67
CA GLU A 34 -3.97 -16.29 -5.74
C GLU A 34 -4.58 -16.44 -4.35
N ARG A 35 -3.85 -17.09 -3.43
CA ARG A 35 -4.29 -17.26 -2.04
C ARG A 35 -4.48 -15.92 -1.32
N GLN A 36 -3.60 -14.95 -1.58
CA GLN A 36 -3.74 -13.60 -1.02
C GLN A 36 -5.01 -12.91 -1.53
N LEU A 37 -5.31 -13.01 -2.83
CA LEU A 37 -6.50 -12.43 -3.42
C LEU A 37 -7.79 -13.04 -2.83
N GLU A 38 -7.83 -14.36 -2.67
CA GLU A 38 -8.94 -15.03 -1.98
C GLU A 38 -9.10 -14.54 -0.53
N GLY A 39 -7.99 -14.39 0.20
CA GLY A 39 -7.99 -13.86 1.56
C GLY A 39 -8.51 -12.42 1.62
N ILE A 40 -8.06 -11.57 0.72
CA ILE A 40 -8.52 -10.17 0.59
C ILE A 40 -10.02 -10.15 0.27
N ALA A 41 -10.50 -10.98 -0.66
CA ALA A 41 -11.92 -11.06 -1.02
C ALA A 41 -12.79 -11.44 0.20
N LYS A 42 -12.38 -12.46 0.96
CA LYS A 42 -13.04 -12.86 2.20
C LYS A 42 -13.03 -11.74 3.25
N ALA A 43 -11.91 -11.04 3.43
CA ALA A 43 -11.80 -9.92 4.37
C ALA A 43 -12.61 -8.68 3.94
N LYS A 44 -12.70 -8.40 2.64
CA LYS A 44 -13.59 -7.37 2.08
C LYS A 44 -15.06 -7.71 2.31
N ALA A 45 -15.47 -8.96 2.05
CA ALA A 45 -16.85 -9.42 2.32
C ALA A 45 -17.22 -9.31 3.82
N LYS A 46 -16.24 -9.53 4.72
CA LYS A 46 -16.40 -9.32 6.17
C LYS A 46 -16.34 -7.85 6.61
N GLY A 47 -16.06 -6.90 5.71
CA GLY A 47 -15.95 -5.47 6.05
C GLY A 47 -14.73 -5.11 6.90
N VAL A 48 -13.67 -5.93 6.90
CA VAL A 48 -12.47 -5.69 7.73
C VAL A 48 -11.70 -4.45 7.26
N TYR A 49 -11.65 -4.21 5.95
CA TYR A 49 -10.95 -3.05 5.39
C TYR A 49 -11.78 -1.77 5.54
N LYS A 50 -11.38 -0.91 6.49
CA LYS A 50 -12.00 0.41 6.74
C LYS A 50 -11.21 1.58 6.14
N GLY A 51 -10.26 1.28 5.26
CA GLY A 51 -9.34 2.28 4.70
C GLY A 51 -8.38 2.86 5.74
N ARG A 52 -7.68 3.93 5.35
CA ARG A 52 -6.83 4.70 6.27
C ARG A 52 -7.74 5.45 7.25
N LYS A 53 -7.43 5.39 8.55
CA LYS A 53 -8.11 6.22 9.54
C LYS A 53 -7.98 7.70 9.15
N PRO A 54 -9.07 8.50 9.20
CA PRO A 54 -8.97 9.93 9.00
C PRO A 54 -7.88 10.53 9.90
N SER A 55 -6.99 11.31 9.30
CA SER A 55 -5.86 11.95 9.99
C SER A 55 -6.06 13.45 10.19
N VAL A 56 -7.21 13.97 9.78
CA VAL A 56 -7.55 15.39 9.81
C VAL A 56 -8.88 15.51 10.55
N ASP A 57 -8.93 16.43 11.49
CA ASP A 57 -10.17 16.80 12.15
C ASP A 57 -11.02 17.65 11.19
N VAL A 58 -12.07 17.05 10.65
CA VAL A 58 -12.95 17.65 9.65
C VAL A 58 -13.79 18.76 10.26
N ASP A 59 -14.24 18.57 11.50
CA ASP A 59 -15.14 19.51 12.17
C ASP A 59 -14.37 20.75 12.61
N GLU A 60 -13.13 20.57 13.05
CA GLU A 60 -12.18 21.65 13.34
C GLU A 60 -11.93 22.53 12.11
N VAL A 61 -11.61 21.93 10.97
CA VAL A 61 -11.37 22.64 9.70
C VAL A 61 -12.63 23.42 9.28
N ARG A 62 -13.81 22.82 9.42
CA ARG A 62 -15.09 23.47 9.08
C ARG A 62 -15.40 24.62 10.03
N ARG A 63 -15.14 24.47 11.33
CA ARG A 63 -15.34 25.54 12.31
C ARG A 63 -14.41 26.71 12.02
N MET A 64 -13.11 26.46 11.85
CA MET A 64 -12.14 27.52 11.52
C MET A 64 -12.50 28.24 10.21
N ARG A 65 -13.04 27.52 9.23
CA ARG A 65 -13.44 28.13 7.95
C ARG A 65 -14.73 28.95 8.04
N TYR A 66 -15.80 28.38 8.60
CA TYR A 66 -17.15 28.94 8.51
C TYR A 66 -17.58 29.76 9.73
N VAL A 67 -16.98 29.51 10.90
CA VAL A 67 -17.26 30.27 12.13
C VAL A 67 -16.21 31.35 12.35
N GLU A 68 -14.93 31.00 12.21
CA GLU A 68 -13.81 31.92 12.46
C GLU A 68 -13.38 32.69 11.20
N GLY A 69 -13.84 32.27 10.02
CA GLY A 69 -13.58 32.95 8.75
C GLY A 69 -12.16 32.80 8.20
N MET A 70 -11.33 31.91 8.78
CA MET A 70 -9.92 31.76 8.43
C MET A 70 -9.70 31.30 6.98
N GLY A 71 -8.56 31.68 6.42
CA GLY A 71 -8.11 31.23 5.10
C GLY A 71 -7.50 29.81 5.15
N ALA A 72 -7.53 29.09 4.02
CA ALA A 72 -7.05 27.72 3.95
C ALA A 72 -5.56 27.55 4.33
N THR A 73 -4.73 28.56 4.07
CA THR A 73 -3.30 28.58 4.47
C THR A 73 -3.14 28.70 5.98
N GLU A 74 -3.98 29.52 6.62
CA GLU A 74 -3.93 29.76 8.07
C GLU A 74 -4.39 28.50 8.82
N ILE A 75 -5.48 27.88 8.36
CA ILE A 75 -5.99 26.61 8.91
C ILE A 75 -4.94 25.49 8.77
N ALA A 76 -4.28 25.39 7.61
CA ALA A 76 -3.23 24.42 7.38
C ALA A 76 -2.06 24.59 8.37
N SER A 77 -1.65 25.84 8.61
CA SER A 77 -0.61 26.16 9.58
C SER A 77 -1.03 25.84 11.02
N ALA A 78 -2.26 26.22 11.40
CA ALA A 78 -2.79 26.01 12.74
C ALA A 78 -2.94 24.53 13.10
N LEU A 79 -3.36 23.70 12.15
CA LEU A 79 -3.58 22.26 12.35
C LEU A 79 -2.36 21.39 11.97
N GLY A 80 -1.28 21.99 11.47
CA GLY A 80 -0.09 21.27 11.02
C GLY A 80 -0.34 20.32 9.85
N ILE A 81 -1.31 20.63 8.98
CA ILE A 81 -1.70 19.79 7.85
C ILE A 81 -1.38 20.49 6.51
N ALA A 82 -1.28 19.71 5.44
CA ALA A 82 -1.11 20.27 4.11
C ALA A 82 -2.36 21.07 3.67
N ARG A 83 -2.17 22.19 2.97
CA ARG A 83 -3.29 22.97 2.39
C ARG A 83 -4.22 22.14 1.51
N THR A 84 -3.70 21.15 0.80
CA THR A 84 -4.50 20.20 0.00
C THR A 84 -5.45 19.37 0.86
N SER A 85 -5.08 19.05 2.10
CA SER A 85 -5.97 18.36 3.03
C SER A 85 -7.12 19.27 3.49
N VAL A 86 -6.85 20.57 3.69
CA VAL A 86 -7.90 21.56 4.00
C VAL A 86 -8.89 21.67 2.83
N TYR A 87 -8.42 21.85 1.60
CA TYR A 87 -9.30 21.94 0.43
C TYR A 87 -10.13 20.67 0.22
N ARG A 88 -9.50 19.49 0.34
CA ARG A 88 -10.19 18.19 0.28
C ARG A 88 -11.31 18.07 1.31
N VAL A 89 -11.12 18.62 2.51
CA VAL A 89 -12.17 18.64 3.55
C VAL A 89 -13.30 19.61 3.21
N LEU A 90 -12.97 20.74 2.60
CA LEU A 90 -13.94 21.76 2.19
C LEU A 90 -14.66 21.44 0.87
N GLY A 91 -14.30 20.34 0.19
CA GLY A 91 -14.95 19.89 -1.05
C GLY A 91 -14.53 20.65 -2.31
N ASN A 92 -13.38 21.34 -2.27
CA ASN A 92 -12.77 22.03 -3.41
C ASN A 92 -11.48 21.34 -3.86
#